data_AF-A0A8S2Q536-F1
#
_entry.id   AF-A0A8S2Q536-F1
#
_cell.length_a   1.000
_cell.length_b   1.000
_cell.length_c   1.000
_cell.angle_alpha   90.00
_cell.angle_beta   90.00
_cell.angle_gamma   90.00
#
_symmetry.space_group_name_H-M   'P 1'
#
loop_
_entity.id
_entity.type
_entity.pdbx_description
1 polymer ?
#
loop_
_entity_poly.entity_id
_entity_poly.type
_entity_poly.pdbx_seq_one_letter_code
_entity_poly.pdbx_strand_id
1 'polypeptide(L)'
;MIDLTVRLSKEVKYKEICDAIEKAAIGPLKGILSFIDDNNVSTDFIGNTHSSNFDAHASILLKNNFVKLVSWYDNVYGYSHRVVDLIRYMAKKDHEQ
;
A
#
# COMPACT_ATOMS: atom_id res chain seq x y z
N MET A 1 -1.63 -2.83 -10.62
CA MET A 1 -2.70 -2.08 -9.94
C MET A 1 -3.68 -3.07 -9.34
N ILE A 2 -4.09 -2.85 -8.10
CA ILE A 2 -5.24 -3.52 -7.48
C ILE A 2 -6.36 -2.51 -7.31
N ASP A 3 -7.59 -2.97 -7.56
CA ASP A 3 -8.83 -2.29 -7.30
C ASP A 3 -9.62 -3.13 -6.28
N LEU A 4 -9.72 -2.64 -5.05
CA LEU A 4 -10.40 -3.30 -3.95
C LEU A 4 -11.69 -2.57 -3.61
N THR A 5 -12.82 -3.15 -4.01
CA THR A 5 -14.14 -2.67 -3.58
C THR A 5 -14.64 -3.49 -2.40
N VAL A 6 -14.87 -2.85 -1.26
CA VAL A 6 -15.16 -3.53 0.01
C VAL A 6 -16.21 -2.79 0.83
N ARG A 7 -16.99 -3.56 1.61
CA ARG A 7 -17.91 -3.03 2.62
C ARG A 7 -17.27 -3.11 4.00
N LEU A 8 -17.16 -1.96 4.67
CA LEU A 8 -16.65 -1.84 6.02
C LEU A 8 -17.74 -2.16 7.05
N SER A 9 -17.32 -2.65 8.22
CA SER A 9 -18.24 -3.00 9.32
C SER A 9 -18.84 -1.77 10.01
N LYS A 10 -18.23 -0.60 9.85
CA LYS A 10 -18.65 0.67 10.43
C LYS A 10 -18.69 1.74 9.34
N GLU A 11 -19.52 2.76 9.59
CA GLU A 11 -19.51 3.97 8.76
C GLU A 11 -18.25 4.79 9.02
N VAL A 12 -17.70 5.38 7.97
CA VAL A 12 -16.46 6.17 7.99
C VAL A 12 -16.53 7.30 6.97
N LYS A 13 -15.75 8.36 7.19
CA LYS A 13 -15.47 9.39 6.20
C LYS A 13 -14.24 9.01 5.40
N TYR A 14 -14.17 9.43 4.13
CA TYR A 14 -13.03 9.12 3.27
C TYR A 14 -11.70 9.63 3.85
N LYS A 15 -11.70 10.82 4.45
CA LYS A 15 -10.53 11.37 5.15
C LYS A 15 -10.01 10.43 6.24
N GLU A 16 -10.87 9.76 6.99
CA GLU A 16 -10.44 8.83 8.04
C GLU A 16 -9.73 7.60 7.46
N ILE A 17 -10.12 7.19 6.25
CA ILE A 17 -9.43 6.11 5.50
C ILE A 17 -8.04 6.60 5.07
N CYS A 18 -7.95 7.77 4.44
CA CYS A 18 -6.68 8.35 4.02
C CYS A 18 -5.72 8.54 5.20
N ASP A 19 -6.19 9.15 6.30
CA ASP A 19 -5.41 9.37 7.52
C ASP A 19 -4.90 8.03 8.11
N ALA A 20 -5.71 6.96 8.05
CA ALA A 20 -5.32 5.65 8.57
C ALA A 20 -4.23 4.99 7.69
N ILE A 21 -4.36 5.10 6.37
CA ILE A 21 -3.38 4.57 5.40
C ILE A 21 -2.07 5.35 5.51
N GLU A 22 -2.11 6.68 5.56
CA GLU A 22 -0.92 7.52 5.70
C GLU A 22 -0.17 7.20 7.00
N LYS A 23 -0.89 7.10 8.14
CA LYS A 23 -0.30 6.68 9.43
C LYS A 23 0.36 5.30 9.35
N ALA A 24 -0.26 4.35 8.65
CA ALA A 24 0.33 3.03 8.46
C ALA A 24 1.60 3.11 7.58
N ALA A 25 1.57 3.93 6.52
CA ALA A 25 2.66 4.13 5.58
C ALA A 25 3.90 4.78 6.23
N ILE A 26 3.74 5.77 7.11
CA ILE A 26 4.87 6.40 7.81
C ILE A 26 5.31 5.62 9.07
N GLY A 27 4.49 4.69 9.54
CA GLY A 27 4.69 3.93 10.77
C GLY A 27 5.00 2.45 10.52
N PRO A 28 4.10 1.52 10.91
CA PRO A 28 4.38 0.09 10.92
C PRO A 28 4.67 -0.52 9.53
N LEU A 29 4.22 0.11 8.44
CA LEU A 29 4.42 -0.36 7.08
C LEU A 29 5.39 0.53 6.28
N LYS A 30 6.23 1.30 6.97
CA LYS A 30 7.23 2.15 6.32
C LYS A 30 8.15 1.35 5.40
N GLY A 31 8.27 1.79 4.14
CA GLY A 31 9.02 1.11 3.08
C GLY A 31 8.26 -0.04 2.40
N ILE A 32 7.06 -0.39 2.87
CA ILE A 32 6.19 -1.42 2.28
C ILE A 32 4.95 -0.77 1.66
N LEU A 33 4.33 0.16 2.38
CA LEU A 33 3.17 0.95 1.97
C LEU A 33 3.60 2.42 1.77
N SER A 34 3.13 3.03 0.70
CA SER A 34 3.19 4.47 0.47
C SER A 34 1.79 5.05 0.28
N PHE A 35 1.65 6.35 0.59
CA PHE A 35 0.46 7.14 0.36
C PHE A 35 0.78 8.18 -0.72
N ILE A 36 -0.02 8.24 -1.77
CA ILE A 36 0.17 9.10 -2.92
C ILE A 36 -1.01 10.07 -3.03
N ASP A 37 -0.71 11.36 -3.06
CA ASP A 37 -1.67 12.47 -3.21
C ASP A 37 -1.40 13.31 -4.46
N ASP A 38 -0.63 12.75 -5.40
CA ASP A 38 -0.29 13.36 -6.67
C ASP A 38 -1.03 12.67 -7.83
N ASN A 39 -1.12 13.35 -8.98
CA ASN A 39 -1.76 12.81 -10.20
C ASN A 39 -0.81 11.88 -10.96
N ASN A 40 -0.50 10.72 -10.38
CA ASN A 40 0.39 9.74 -10.99
C ASN A 40 -0.31 8.83 -12.00
N VAL A 41 0.51 8.25 -12.89
CA VAL A 41 0.13 7.19 -13.81
C VAL A 41 0.99 5.95 -13.58
N SER A 42 0.62 4.83 -14.21
CA SER A 42 1.28 3.53 -13.97
C SER A 42 2.81 3.54 -14.18
N THR A 43 3.30 4.30 -15.14
CA THR A 43 4.73 4.37 -15.48
C THR A 43 5.57 5.05 -14.39
N ASP A 44 4.97 5.89 -13.56
CA ASP A 44 5.67 6.57 -12.46
C ASP A 44 6.10 5.60 -11.36
N PHE A 45 5.53 4.39 -11.35
CA PHE A 45 5.84 3.35 -10.37
C PHE A 45 6.87 2.32 -10.87
N ILE A 46 7.41 2.46 -12.08
CA ILE A 46 8.44 1.55 -12.59
C ILE A 46 9.68 1.64 -11.69
N GLY A 47 10.13 0.49 -11.17
CA GLY A 47 11.26 0.42 -10.24
C GLY A 47 10.93 0.82 -8.80
N ASN A 48 9.66 1.12 -8.50
CA ASN A 48 9.23 1.42 -7.14
C ASN A 48 9.36 0.17 -6.25
N THR A 49 9.94 0.35 -5.06
CA THR A 49 10.26 -0.75 -4.14
C THR A 49 9.14 -1.04 -3.14
N HIS A 50 8.10 -0.21 -3.06
CA HIS A 50 6.95 -0.46 -2.17
C HIS A 50 6.08 -1.58 -2.73
N SER A 51 5.49 -2.36 -1.84
CA SER A 51 4.53 -3.41 -2.23
C SER A 51 3.14 -2.86 -2.53
N SER A 52 2.83 -1.67 -2.02
CA SER A 52 1.54 -1.02 -2.21
C SER A 52 1.74 0.49 -2.20
N ASN A 53 1.29 1.17 -3.26
CA ASN A 53 1.27 2.62 -3.35
C ASN A 53 -0.21 3.04 -3.43
N PHE A 54 -0.79 3.41 -2.29
CA PHE A 54 -2.19 3.80 -2.21
C PHE A 54 -2.40 5.13 -2.92
N ASP A 55 -3.38 5.16 -3.83
CA ASP A 55 -3.71 6.33 -4.63
C ASP A 55 -4.97 7.00 -4.07
N ALA A 56 -4.78 8.16 -3.44
CA ALA A 56 -5.87 8.89 -2.79
C ALA A 56 -6.85 9.56 -3.77
N HIS A 57 -6.41 9.83 -5.01
CA HIS A 57 -7.27 10.45 -6.04
C HIS A 57 -8.05 9.43 -6.84
N ALA A 58 -7.49 8.22 -7.02
CA ALA A 58 -8.17 7.12 -7.71
C ALA A 58 -9.13 6.33 -6.79
N SER A 59 -8.98 6.46 -5.47
CA SER A 59 -9.82 5.80 -4.47
C SER A 59 -11.06 6.65 -4.13
N ILE A 60 -12.18 5.99 -3.81
CA ILE A 60 -13.46 6.68 -3.58
C ILE A 60 -14.36 5.96 -2.55
N LEU A 61 -14.95 6.75 -1.65
CA LEU A 61 -16.03 6.29 -0.78
C LEU A 61 -17.38 6.41 -1.51
N LEU A 62 -17.93 5.28 -1.92
CA LEU A 62 -19.20 5.21 -2.68
C LEU A 62 -20.43 5.43 -1.79
N LYS A 63 -20.35 5.00 -0.53
CA LYS A 63 -21.34 5.20 0.53
C LYS A 63 -20.64 5.14 1.89
N ASN A 64 -21.27 5.61 2.97
CA ASN A 64 -20.71 5.67 4.34
C ASN A 64 -19.94 4.41 4.81
N ASN A 65 -20.22 3.22 4.27
CA ASN A 65 -19.45 2.00 4.58
C ASN A 65 -19.05 1.18 3.34
N PHE A 66 -19.10 1.74 2.13
CA PHE A 66 -18.79 1.03 0.89
C PHE A 66 -17.76 1.83 0.11
N VAL A 67 -16.55 1.28 -0.01
CA VAL A 67 -15.38 2.00 -0.50
C VAL A 67 -14.69 1.21 -1.59
N LYS A 68 -14.11 1.94 -2.54
CA LYS A 68 -13.22 1.45 -3.56
C LYS A 68 -11.83 2.02 -3.30
N LEU A 69 -10.83 1.15 -3.15
CA LEU A 69 -9.44 1.51 -2.90
C LEU A 69 -8.58 1.08 -4.09
N VAL A 70 -7.73 1.98 -4.57
CA VAL A 70 -6.80 1.75 -5.66
C VAL A 70 -5.38 1.79 -5.13
N SER A 71 -4.59 0.80 -5.52
CA SER A 71 -3.17 0.75 -5.18
C SER A 71 -2.31 0.30 -6.35
N TRP A 72 -1.22 1.03 -6.59
CA TRP A 72 -0.22 0.73 -7.59
C TRP A 72 0.92 -0.09 -7.00
N TYR A 73 1.52 -0.94 -7.82
CA TYR A 73 2.70 -1.70 -7.46
C TYR A 73 3.43 -2.09 -8.74
N ASP A 74 4.76 -2.05 -8.68
CA ASP A 74 5.60 -2.72 -9.67
C ASP A 74 5.59 -4.23 -9.33
N ASN A 75 5.00 -5.02 -10.22
CA ASN A 75 4.82 -6.45 -10.02
C ASN A 75 6.12 -7.25 -10.10
N VAL A 76 7.21 -6.64 -10.58
CA VAL A 76 8.53 -7.26 -10.62
C VAL A 76 9.39 -6.67 -9.51
N TYR A 77 9.58 -5.35 -9.50
CA TYR A 77 10.53 -4.68 -8.63
C TYR A 77 10.09 -4.69 -7.16
N GLY A 78 8.83 -4.32 -6.90
CA GLY A 78 8.28 -4.32 -5.54
C GLY A 78 8.29 -5.72 -4.92
N TYR A 79 7.93 -6.75 -5.69
CA TYR A 79 7.96 -8.14 -5.23
C TYR A 79 9.40 -8.64 -5.01
N SER A 80 10.31 -8.36 -5.95
CA SER A 80 11.73 -8.75 -5.84
C SER A 80 12.37 -8.14 -4.58
N HIS A 81 11.99 -6.91 -4.24
CA HIS A 81 12.46 -6.27 -3.01
C HIS A 81 12.00 -7.01 -1.75
N ARG A 82 10.74 -7.50 -1.72
CA ARG A 82 10.24 -8.33 -0.61
C ARG A 82 10.96 -9.67 -0.50
N VAL A 83 11.36 -10.28 -1.62
CA VAL A 83 12.17 -11.50 -1.61
C VAL A 83 13.52 -11.24 -0.96
N VAL A 84 14.18 -10.11 -1.26
CA VAL A 84 15.44 -9.71 -0.60
C VAL A 84 15.24 -9.47 0.90
N ASP A 85 14.16 -8.79 1.29
CA ASP A 85 13.81 -8.58 2.70
C ASP A 85 13.62 -9.91 3.45
N LEU A 86 12.93 -10.87 2.82
CA LEU A 86 12.72 -12.21 3.37
C LEU A 86 14.04 -12.98 3.53
N ILE A 87 14.94 -12.94 2.54
CA ILE A 87 16.25 -13.59 2.63
C ILE A 87 17.06 -13.01 3.80
N ARG A 88 17.06 -11.68 3.96
CA ARG A 88 17.74 -11.02 5.09
C ARG A 88 17.16 -11.45 6.44
N TYR A 89 15.84 -11.58 6.51
CA TYR A 89 15.16 -12.05 7.72
C TYR A 89 15.55 -13.50 8.05
N MET A 90 15.52 -14.40 7.06
CA MET A 90 15.91 -15.81 7.23
C MET A 90 17.36 -15.93 7.71
N ALA A 91 18.30 -15.25 7.04
CA ALA A 91 19.70 -15.25 7.45
C ALA A 91 19.89 -14.76 8.89
N LYS A 92 19.21 -13.67 9.28
CA LYS A 92 19.25 -13.19 10.66
C LYS A 92 18.72 -14.23 11.66
N LYS A 93 17.64 -14.94 11.32
CA LYS A 93 17.06 -15.98 12.18
C LYS A 93 17.95 -17.22 12.30
N ASP A 94 18.61 -17.61 11.23
CA ASP A 94 19.54 -18.74 11.23
C ASP A 94 20.79 -18.45 12.09
N HIS A 95 21.25 -17.20 12.13
CA HIS A 95 22.36 -16.77 12.99
C HIS A 95 22.00 -16.56 14.48
N GLU A 96 20.71 -16.50 14.82
CA GLU A 96 20.22 -16.40 16.20
C GLU A 96 20.05 -17.78 16.88
N GLN A 97 20.21 -18.88 16.14
CA GLN A 97 20.25 -20.27 16.64
C GLN A 97 21.68 -20.69 17.02
#